data_AF-A0A838YQ54-F1
#
_entry.id   AF-A0A838YQ54-F1
#
_cell.length_a   1.000
_cell.length_b   1.000
_cell.length_c   1.000
_cell.angle_alpha   90.00
_cell.angle_beta   90.00
_cell.angle_gamma   90.00
#
_symmetry.space_group_name_H-M   'P 1'
#
loop_
_entity.id
_entity.type
_entity.pdbx_description
1 polymer ?
#
loop_
_entity_poly.entity_id
_entity_poly.type
_entity_poly.pdbx_seq_one_letter_code
_entity_poly.pdbx_strand_id
1 'polypeptide(L)'
;MRAYLDLLEYILENGEVKDDRTKTGTISSFGHQLKFDLSDGFPAVTTKSLAWKGVVSELLWFLEGSSDERRLAEIRYNKPRSELKDLSKFSTIWTDNADNQGKELGYINTDTIKELGPVYGVQWRNWLGTDQIKKLINDLKVNPDGRRHILSAWNVNE
;
A
#
# COMPACT_ATOMS: atom_id res chain seq x y z
N MET A 1 -1.77 12.12 -17.15
CA MET A 1 -1.30 10.87 -17.81
C MET A 1 0.08 10.98 -18.44
N ARG A 2 0.41 12.05 -19.18
CA ARG A 2 1.72 12.21 -19.84
C ARG A 2 2.90 11.94 -18.91
N ALA A 3 2.91 12.54 -17.70
CA ALA A 3 3.95 12.32 -16.71
C ALA A 3 4.31 10.84 -16.42
N TYR A 4 3.33 9.92 -16.45
CA TYR A 4 3.60 8.48 -16.29
C TYR A 4 4.22 7.86 -17.55
N LEU A 5 3.68 8.19 -18.74
CA LEU A 5 4.17 7.66 -20.02
C LEU A 5 5.55 8.20 -20.36
N ASP A 6 5.79 9.49 -20.16
CA ASP A 6 7.07 10.15 -20.39
C ASP A 6 8.16 9.53 -19.50
N LEU A 7 7.84 9.17 -18.24
CA LEU A 7 8.77 8.48 -17.36
C LEU A 7 9.08 7.06 -17.86
N LEU A 8 8.08 6.32 -18.33
CA LEU A 8 8.32 4.99 -18.89
C LEU A 8 9.18 5.04 -20.14
N GLU A 9 8.90 5.97 -21.06
CA GLU A 9 9.69 6.21 -22.27
C GLU A 9 11.14 6.57 -21.91
N TYR A 10 11.33 7.50 -20.97
CA TYR A 10 12.67 7.84 -20.49
C TYR A 10 13.43 6.63 -19.92
N ILE A 11 12.78 5.79 -19.10
CA ILE A 11 13.41 4.58 -18.54
C ILE A 11 13.79 3.60 -19.67
N LEU A 12 12.95 3.42 -20.67
CA LEU A 12 13.23 2.52 -21.78
C LEU A 12 14.39 3.01 -22.66
N GLU A 13 14.51 4.31 -22.88
CA GLU A 13 15.54 4.90 -23.73
C GLU A 13 16.88 5.12 -23.01
N ASN A 14 16.83 5.51 -21.74
CA ASN A 14 18.00 6.01 -21.00
C ASN A 14 18.33 5.19 -19.74
N GLY A 15 17.52 4.18 -19.42
CA GLY A 15 17.70 3.37 -18.21
C GLY A 15 18.89 2.42 -18.29
N GLU A 16 19.46 2.12 -17.12
CA GLU A 16 20.51 1.13 -16.97
C GLU A 16 19.91 -0.26 -16.85
N VAL A 17 20.42 -1.21 -17.65
CA VAL A 17 20.10 -2.62 -17.51
C VAL A 17 20.80 -3.17 -16.27
N LYS A 18 20.05 -3.73 -15.34
CA LYS A 18 20.54 -4.32 -14.09
C LYS A 18 20.05 -5.74 -13.95
N ASP A 19 20.95 -6.62 -13.52
CA ASP A 19 20.56 -7.93 -13.06
C ASP A 19 19.82 -7.80 -11.71
N ASP A 20 18.86 -8.68 -11.45
CA ASP A 20 18.03 -8.61 -10.25
C ASP A 20 17.99 -9.94 -9.49
N ARG A 21 17.56 -9.88 -8.21
CA ARG A 21 17.47 -11.06 -7.33
C ARG A 21 16.56 -12.15 -7.89
N THR A 22 15.61 -11.79 -8.76
CA THR A 22 14.66 -12.68 -9.41
C THR A 22 15.15 -13.28 -10.72
N LYS A 23 16.37 -12.94 -11.18
CA LYS A 23 16.96 -13.36 -12.46
C LYS A 23 16.13 -13.02 -13.70
N THR A 24 15.24 -12.04 -13.58
CA THR A 24 14.43 -11.52 -14.70
C THR A 24 15.11 -10.33 -15.36
N GLY A 25 15.91 -9.58 -14.58
CA GLY A 25 16.56 -8.36 -15.02
C GLY A 25 15.59 -7.16 -15.03
N THR A 26 16.15 -5.97 -14.93
CA THR A 26 15.39 -4.70 -14.91
C THR A 26 16.07 -3.65 -15.77
N ILE A 27 15.27 -2.73 -16.33
CA ILE A 27 15.76 -1.45 -16.86
C ILE A 27 15.36 -0.38 -15.85
N SER A 28 16.33 0.35 -15.31
CA SER A 28 16.10 1.20 -14.14
C SER A 28 16.71 2.59 -14.31
N SER A 29 16.09 3.57 -13.65
CA SER A 29 16.63 4.92 -13.50
C SER A 29 16.28 5.44 -12.10
N PHE A 30 17.16 6.24 -11.49
CA PHE A 30 17.03 6.69 -10.11
C PHE A 30 16.79 8.21 -10.04
N GLY A 31 15.91 8.62 -9.12
CA GLY A 31 15.67 10.03 -8.81
C GLY A 31 14.69 10.72 -9.76
N HIS A 32 13.42 10.30 -9.72
CA HIS A 32 12.34 10.89 -10.52
C HIS A 32 11.28 11.55 -9.64
N GLN A 33 10.67 12.63 -10.15
CA GLN A 33 9.56 13.30 -9.49
C GLN A 33 8.43 13.55 -10.48
N LEU A 34 7.23 13.06 -10.15
CA LEU A 34 6.02 13.32 -10.93
C LEU A 34 5.15 14.35 -10.20
N LYS A 35 4.40 15.15 -10.96
CA LYS A 35 3.42 16.10 -10.44
C LYS A 35 2.08 15.90 -11.16
N PHE A 36 1.00 15.95 -10.40
CA PHE A 36 -0.36 15.83 -10.90
C PHE A 36 -1.22 16.92 -10.25
N ASP A 37 -1.89 17.74 -11.06
CA ASP A 37 -2.90 18.66 -10.56
C ASP A 37 -4.22 17.89 -10.39
N LEU A 38 -4.72 17.82 -9.15
CA LEU A 38 -5.94 17.09 -8.84
C LEU A 38 -7.22 17.91 -9.14
N SER A 39 -7.09 19.20 -9.44
CA SER A 39 -8.21 20.04 -9.91
C SER A 39 -8.60 19.74 -11.36
N ASP A 40 -7.63 19.28 -12.18
CA ASP A 40 -7.86 18.82 -13.56
C ASP A 40 -8.53 17.44 -13.62
N GLY A 41 -8.52 16.69 -12.52
CA GLY A 41 -9.15 15.38 -12.40
C GLY A 41 -8.34 14.39 -11.57
N PHE A 42 -8.78 13.12 -11.57
CA PHE A 42 -8.10 12.06 -10.82
C PHE A 42 -7.06 11.33 -11.69
N PRO A 43 -5.77 11.25 -11.29
CA PRO A 43 -4.68 10.74 -12.12
C PRO A 43 -4.63 9.21 -12.22
N ALA A 44 -5.78 8.53 -12.23
CA ALA A 44 -5.84 7.13 -12.61
C ALA A 44 -5.41 6.97 -14.06
N VAL A 45 -4.50 6.02 -14.34
CA VAL A 45 -4.15 5.68 -15.72
C VAL A 45 -5.35 5.07 -16.43
N THR A 46 -5.60 5.50 -17.67
CA THR A 46 -6.70 4.97 -18.50
C THR A 46 -6.19 4.10 -19.65
N THR A 47 -4.88 4.05 -19.88
CA THR A 47 -4.24 3.22 -20.90
C THR A 47 -4.29 1.73 -20.58
N LYS A 48 -4.66 1.37 -19.33
CA LYS A 48 -4.98 0.01 -18.89
C LYS A 48 -5.97 0.05 -17.73
N SER A 49 -6.75 -1.01 -17.57
CA SER A 49 -7.67 -1.16 -16.44
C SER A 49 -6.94 -1.28 -15.11
N LEU A 50 -7.47 -0.64 -14.07
CA LEU A 50 -6.99 -0.75 -12.69
C LEU A 50 -7.88 -1.68 -11.86
N ALA A 51 -7.27 -2.43 -10.95
CA ALA A 51 -7.99 -3.22 -9.94
C ALA A 51 -8.57 -2.31 -8.82
N TRP A 52 -9.46 -1.40 -9.19
CA TRP A 52 -9.88 -0.25 -8.36
C TRP A 52 -10.43 -0.64 -6.98
N LYS A 53 -11.29 -1.66 -6.90
CA LYS A 53 -11.82 -2.16 -5.62
C LYS A 53 -10.71 -2.61 -4.67
N GLY A 54 -9.62 -3.17 -5.20
CA GLY A 54 -8.46 -3.56 -4.41
C GLY A 54 -7.72 -2.36 -3.83
N VAL A 55 -7.44 -1.35 -4.66
CA VAL A 55 -6.75 -0.12 -4.23
C VAL A 55 -7.54 0.61 -3.15
N VAL A 56 -8.86 0.76 -3.34
CA VAL A 56 -9.71 1.46 -2.36
C VAL A 56 -9.83 0.68 -1.05
N SER A 57 -10.02 -0.64 -1.11
CA SER A 57 -10.13 -1.47 0.10
C SER A 57 -8.83 -1.50 0.90
N GLU A 58 -7.68 -1.52 0.23
CA GLU A 58 -6.36 -1.44 0.87
C GLU A 58 -6.17 -0.10 1.59
N LEU A 59 -6.51 1.02 0.96
CA LEU A 59 -6.43 2.33 1.61
C LEU A 59 -7.33 2.41 2.85
N LEU A 60 -8.56 1.89 2.77
CA LEU A 60 -9.48 1.84 3.92
C LEU A 60 -8.94 0.96 5.05
N TRP A 61 -8.35 -0.19 4.71
CA TRP A 61 -7.72 -1.09 5.67
C TRP A 61 -6.51 -0.45 6.37
N PHE A 62 -5.65 0.27 5.64
CA PHE A 62 -4.58 1.07 6.24
C PHE A 62 -5.11 2.16 7.15
N LEU A 63 -6.15 2.89 6.71
CA LEU A 63 -6.78 3.92 7.54
C LEU A 63 -7.46 3.33 8.76
N GLU A 64 -7.96 2.08 8.74
CA GLU A 64 -8.48 1.39 9.91
C GLU A 64 -7.37 1.02 10.92
N GLY A 65 -6.13 0.85 10.44
CA GLY A 65 -4.97 0.51 11.27
C GLY A 65 -4.77 -0.98 11.50
N SER A 66 -5.42 -1.82 10.69
CA SER A 66 -5.37 -3.28 10.82
C SER A 66 -4.09 -3.86 10.19
N SER A 67 -3.62 -4.99 10.74
CA SER A 67 -2.56 -5.86 10.21
C SER A 67 -3.07 -7.20 9.70
N ASP A 68 -4.37 -7.46 9.85
CA ASP A 68 -5.01 -8.72 9.46
C ASP A 68 -5.51 -8.65 8.01
N GLU A 69 -4.89 -9.44 7.13
CA GLU A 69 -5.28 -9.54 5.72
C GLU A 69 -6.71 -10.04 5.54
N ARG A 70 -7.25 -10.85 6.47
CA ARG A 70 -8.67 -11.26 6.37
C ARG A 70 -9.61 -10.08 6.57
N ARG A 71 -9.22 -9.07 7.35
CA ARG A 71 -9.99 -7.83 7.48
C ARG A 71 -10.01 -7.04 6.18
N LEU A 72 -8.89 -6.98 5.45
CA LEU A 72 -8.85 -6.41 4.09
C LEU A 72 -9.82 -7.14 3.15
N ALA A 73 -9.87 -8.47 3.20
CA ALA A 73 -10.81 -9.25 2.40
C ALA A 73 -12.28 -8.91 2.73
N GLU A 74 -12.62 -8.74 4.01
CA GLU A 74 -13.97 -8.32 4.42
C GLU A 74 -14.35 -6.97 3.80
N ILE A 75 -13.45 -5.99 3.81
CA ILE A 75 -13.67 -4.66 3.19
C ILE A 75 -13.83 -4.79 1.67
N ARG A 76 -12.95 -5.55 1.01
CA ARG A 76 -12.94 -5.70 -0.45
C ARG A 76 -14.18 -6.40 -0.99
N TYR A 77 -14.61 -7.47 -0.32
CA TYR A 77 -15.69 -8.35 -0.78
C TYR A 77 -17.04 -8.06 -0.11
N ASN A 78 -17.07 -7.19 0.91
CA ASN A 78 -18.25 -6.83 1.69
C ASN A 78 -19.00 -8.06 2.22
N LYS A 79 -18.24 -8.96 2.85
CA LYS A 79 -18.70 -10.25 3.39
C LYS A 79 -17.98 -10.56 4.69
N PRO A 80 -18.58 -11.32 5.62
CA PRO A 80 -17.88 -11.75 6.82
C PRO A 80 -16.77 -12.73 6.47
N ARG A 81 -15.62 -12.66 7.17
CA ARG A 81 -14.45 -13.55 6.96
C ARG A 81 -14.78 -15.04 6.99
N SER A 82 -15.84 -15.45 7.69
CA SER A 82 -16.33 -16.84 7.71
C SER A 82 -16.72 -17.37 6.33
N GLU A 83 -17.14 -16.49 5.41
CA GLU A 83 -17.52 -16.83 4.03
C GLU A 83 -16.35 -16.69 3.03
N LEU A 84 -15.20 -16.19 3.47
CA LEU A 84 -14.10 -15.78 2.59
C LEU A 84 -12.90 -16.73 2.63
N LYS A 85 -13.09 -17.98 3.05
CA LYS A 85 -11.99 -18.95 3.24
C LYS A 85 -11.42 -19.49 1.92
N ASP A 86 -12.19 -19.46 0.84
CA ASP A 86 -11.75 -19.90 -0.48
C ASP A 86 -10.84 -18.86 -1.13
N LEU A 87 -9.53 -18.97 -0.88
CA LEU A 87 -8.51 -18.04 -1.38
C LEU A 87 -8.40 -18.00 -2.91
N SER A 88 -8.91 -19.02 -3.62
CA SER A 88 -8.98 -18.97 -5.09
C SER A 88 -9.95 -17.91 -5.60
N LYS A 89 -10.90 -17.48 -4.76
CA LYS A 89 -11.92 -16.46 -5.07
C LYS A 89 -11.72 -15.16 -4.28
N PHE A 90 -11.25 -15.28 -3.04
CA PHE A 90 -11.25 -14.21 -2.05
C PHE A 90 -9.84 -13.84 -1.57
N SER A 91 -8.86 -13.92 -2.47
CA SER A 91 -7.52 -13.37 -2.25
C SER A 91 -7.50 -11.84 -2.37
N THR A 92 -6.51 -11.24 -1.73
CA THR A 92 -6.21 -9.82 -1.80
C THR A 92 -4.77 -9.64 -2.28
N ILE A 93 -4.33 -8.39 -2.39
CA ILE A 93 -2.95 -8.08 -2.77
C ILE A 93 -1.91 -8.55 -1.74
N TRP A 94 -2.34 -8.83 -0.50
CA TRP A 94 -1.46 -9.23 0.61
C TRP A 94 -1.53 -10.72 0.98
N THR A 95 -2.40 -11.52 0.33
CA THR A 95 -2.59 -12.94 0.71
C THR A 95 -1.28 -13.72 0.66
N ASP A 96 -0.52 -13.60 -0.44
CA ASP A 96 0.75 -14.31 -0.61
C ASP A 96 1.82 -13.83 0.38
N ASN A 97 1.83 -12.54 0.73
CA ASN A 97 2.74 -12.02 1.74
C ASN A 97 2.43 -12.59 3.13
N ALA A 98 1.15 -12.67 3.49
CA ALA A 98 0.75 -13.24 4.77
C ALA A 98 1.06 -14.75 4.85
N ASP A 99 0.80 -15.49 3.78
CA ASP A 99 0.96 -16.96 3.73
C ASP A 99 2.41 -17.42 3.65
N ASN A 100 3.31 -16.54 3.20
CA ASN A 100 4.73 -16.78 3.15
C ASN A 100 5.46 -16.01 4.25
N GLN A 101 5.80 -14.75 4.01
CA GLN A 101 6.64 -13.95 4.90
C GLN A 101 6.01 -13.74 6.28
N GLY A 102 4.73 -13.39 6.35
CA GLY A 102 4.05 -13.16 7.63
C GLY A 102 4.07 -14.42 8.51
N LYS A 103 3.76 -15.57 7.91
CA LYS A 103 3.83 -16.88 8.56
C LYS A 103 5.26 -17.26 8.97
N GLU A 104 6.26 -17.02 8.12
CA GLU A 104 7.68 -17.30 8.41
C GLU A 104 8.18 -16.48 9.61
N LEU A 105 7.73 -15.22 9.73
CA LEU A 105 8.01 -14.35 10.86
C LEU A 105 7.24 -14.74 12.14
N GLY A 106 6.39 -15.77 12.09
CA GLY A 106 5.68 -16.31 13.26
C GLY A 106 4.34 -15.62 13.57
N TYR A 107 3.82 -14.78 12.68
CA TYR A 107 2.51 -14.16 12.86
C TYR A 107 1.37 -15.19 12.68
N ILE A 108 0.22 -14.92 13.33
CA ILE A 108 -0.96 -15.78 13.25
C ILE A 108 -1.41 -15.89 11.80
N ASN A 109 -1.44 -17.11 11.27
CA ASN A 109 -1.95 -17.39 9.94
C ASN A 109 -2.89 -18.62 9.97
N THR A 110 -4.17 -18.35 9.77
CA THR A 110 -5.30 -19.28 9.75
C THR A 110 -6.25 -18.90 8.60
N ASP A 111 -7.31 -19.67 8.38
CA ASP A 111 -8.31 -19.36 7.36
C ASP A 111 -9.05 -18.03 7.61
N THR A 112 -9.11 -17.57 8.87
CA THR A 112 -9.92 -16.42 9.29
C THR A 112 -9.10 -15.27 9.91
N ILE A 113 -7.80 -15.47 10.11
CA ILE A 113 -6.87 -14.46 10.62
C ILE A 113 -5.54 -14.65 9.91
N LYS A 114 -5.04 -13.61 9.25
CA LYS A 114 -3.76 -13.63 8.52
C LYS A 114 -2.99 -12.35 8.85
N GLU A 115 -2.30 -12.36 9.97
CA GLU A 115 -1.54 -11.22 10.48
C GLU A 115 -0.25 -11.01 9.67
N LEU A 116 -0.01 -9.75 9.29
CA LEU A 116 1.19 -9.31 8.57
C LEU A 116 2.24 -8.65 9.48
N GLY A 117 1.91 -8.44 10.75
CA GLY A 117 2.73 -7.66 11.66
C GLY A 117 2.57 -6.15 11.46
N PRO A 118 3.60 -5.34 11.78
CA PRO A 118 3.48 -3.90 11.91
C PRO A 118 3.62 -3.18 10.56
N VAL A 119 2.72 -3.50 9.63
CA VAL A 119 2.60 -2.90 8.28
C VAL A 119 2.05 -1.47 8.33
N TYR A 120 1.88 -0.84 7.16
CA TYR A 120 1.51 0.58 6.99
C TYR A 120 0.38 1.05 7.92
N GLY A 121 -0.75 0.34 7.98
CA GLY A 121 -1.88 0.73 8.82
C GLY A 121 -1.50 0.80 10.30
N VAL A 122 -0.78 -0.19 10.81
CA VAL A 122 -0.28 -0.21 12.19
C VAL A 122 0.64 0.99 12.43
N GLN A 123 1.59 1.25 11.54
CA GLN A 123 2.51 2.39 11.70
C GLN A 123 1.76 3.73 11.65
N TRP A 124 0.78 3.87 10.76
CA TRP A 124 0.01 5.11 10.60
C TRP A 124 -0.91 5.41 11.78
N ARG A 125 -1.51 4.38 12.37
CA ARG A 125 -2.53 4.52 13.44
C ARG A 125 -2.00 4.24 14.84
N ASN A 126 -0.84 3.58 14.98
CA ASN A 126 -0.23 3.23 16.26
C ASN A 126 1.31 3.09 16.17
N TRP A 127 2.00 4.18 15.83
CA TRP A 127 3.46 4.26 15.93
C TRP A 127 3.89 4.33 17.39
N LEU A 128 4.19 3.19 18.02
CA LEU A 128 4.61 3.12 19.42
C LEU A 128 3.68 3.91 20.37
N GLY A 129 2.36 3.80 20.16
CA GLY A 129 1.33 4.53 20.91
C GLY A 129 0.83 5.82 20.24
N THR A 130 1.39 6.22 19.10
CA THR A 130 1.02 7.46 18.39
C THR A 130 0.16 7.22 17.17
N ASP A 131 -1.06 7.79 17.14
CA ASP A 131 -1.90 7.86 15.93
C ASP A 131 -1.47 9.04 15.05
N GLN A 132 -0.61 8.76 14.07
CA GLN A 132 -0.05 9.79 13.18
C GLN A 132 -1.12 10.41 12.27
N ILE A 133 -2.11 9.63 11.81
CA ILE A 133 -3.21 10.13 10.97
C ILE A 133 -4.06 11.14 11.73
N LYS A 134 -4.46 10.81 12.95
CA LYS A 134 -5.26 11.72 13.80
C LYS A 134 -4.50 13.02 14.08
N LYS A 135 -3.20 12.90 14.41
CA LYS A 135 -2.33 14.06 14.64
C LYS A 135 -2.22 14.93 13.38
N LEU A 136 -1.93 14.32 12.23
CA LEU A 136 -1.80 15.03 10.95
C LEU A 136 -3.07 15.79 10.57
N ILE A 137 -4.24 15.15 10.66
CA ILE A 137 -5.53 15.79 10.35
C ILE A 137 -5.81 16.95 11.31
N ASN A 138 -5.50 16.79 12.60
CA ASN A 138 -5.62 17.87 13.57
C ASN A 138 -4.71 19.04 13.21
N ASP A 139 -3.44 18.76 12.93
CA ASP A 139 -2.44 19.78 12.65
C ASP A 139 -2.74 20.54 11.35
N LEU A 140 -3.29 19.88 10.32
CA LEU A 140 -3.79 20.54 9.11
C LEU A 140 -4.95 21.51 9.40
N LYS A 141 -5.77 21.25 10.42
CA LYS A 141 -6.89 22.13 10.82
C LYS A 141 -6.43 23.32 11.66
N VAL A 142 -5.51 23.10 12.61
CA VAL A 142 -5.12 24.12 13.59
C VAL A 142 -3.83 24.86 13.24
N ASN A 143 -2.99 24.29 12.37
CA ASN A 143 -1.72 24.85 11.92
C ASN A 143 -1.45 24.49 10.45
N PRO A 144 -2.28 24.96 9.50
CA PRO A 144 -2.22 24.56 8.09
C PRO A 144 -0.86 24.87 7.44
N ASP A 145 -0.20 25.97 7.82
CA ASP A 145 1.11 26.38 7.27
C ASP A 145 2.30 25.62 7.86
N GLY A 146 2.04 24.64 8.72
CA GLY A 146 3.04 23.77 9.31
C GLY A 146 3.87 23.02 8.26
N ARG A 147 5.19 23.09 8.38
CA ARG A 147 6.13 22.33 7.52
C ARG A 147 6.49 20.94 8.07
N ARG A 148 5.70 20.45 9.03
CA ARG A 148 5.92 19.19 9.77
C ARG A 148 4.75 18.21 9.63
N HIS A 149 3.89 18.44 8.64
CA HIS A 149 2.77 17.58 8.27
C HIS A 149 3.30 16.36 7.51
N ILE A 150 3.91 15.43 8.25
CA ILE A 150 4.58 14.24 7.71
C ILE A 150 3.97 13.00 8.36
N LEU A 151 3.75 11.98 7.55
CA LEU A 151 3.40 10.63 7.95
C LEU A 151 4.57 9.70 7.58
N SER A 152 5.07 8.91 8.53
CA SER A 152 6.13 7.93 8.27
C SER A 152 5.62 6.50 8.45
N ALA A 153 6.02 5.61 7.56
CA ALA A 153 5.84 4.15 7.72
C ALA A 153 7.17 3.42 7.94
N TRP A 154 8.31 4.11 7.86
CA TRP A 154 9.63 3.49 7.95
C TRP A 154 10.13 3.46 9.39
N ASN A 155 9.72 2.44 10.15
CA ASN A 155 10.11 2.24 11.54
C ASN A 155 11.40 1.40 11.61
N VAL A 156 12.50 2.00 12.04
CA VAL A 156 13.84 1.36 12.05
C VAL A 156 13.97 0.27 13.12
N ASN A 157 13.09 0.26 14.12
CA ASN A 157 13.12 -0.74 15.19
C ASN A 157 12.46 -2.07 14.79
N GLU A 158 11.80 -2.11 13.62
CA GLU A 158 11.20 -3.31 13.02
C GLU A 158 12.12 -3.86 11.92
#